data_AF-U1FQA8-F1
#
_entry.id   AF-U1FQA8-F1
#
_cell.length_a   1.000
_cell.length_b   1.000
_cell.length_c   1.000
_cell.angle_alpha   90.00
_cell.angle_beta   90.00
_cell.angle_gamma   90.00
#
_symmetry.space_group_name_H-M   'P 1'
#
loop_
_entity.id
_entity.type
_entity.pdbx_description
1 polymer ?
#
loop_
_entity_poly.entity_id
_entity_poly.type
_entity_poly.pdbx_seq_one_letter_code
_entity_poly.pdbx_strand_id
1 'polypeptide(L)'
;MGQMLIKELKSKNITKGKIGIIGVNAATESCNQREFGFRDAFKGSNFTLLETQYCQGDASVAKDMAANFITEGCVAVYGANEGSTVGVGNAVKEAKDKNVIGCGSDASDMNKSLVKSGALLCIMAQNPYKMGYEGVKSAVKVLAGEKVSPAYVDTGVSIITKSDL
;
A
#
# COMPACT_ATOMS: atom_id res chain seq x y z
N MET A 1 -2.06 5.89 -5.79
CA MET A 1 -2.41 4.45 -5.80
C MET A 1 -3.90 4.21 -6.03
N GLY A 2 -4.81 4.69 -5.16
CA GLY A 2 -6.25 4.45 -5.32
C GLY A 2 -6.81 4.81 -6.72
N GLN A 3 -6.41 5.95 -7.28
CA GLN A 3 -6.77 6.34 -8.66
C GLN A 3 -6.32 5.33 -9.73
N MET A 4 -5.15 4.72 -9.56
CA MET A 4 -4.63 3.68 -10.46
C MET A 4 -5.45 2.40 -10.34
N LEU A 5 -5.79 2.00 -9.12
CA LEU A 5 -6.67 0.86 -8.88
C LEU A 5 -8.06 1.08 -9.51
N ILE A 6 -8.65 2.27 -9.38
CA ILE A 6 -9.92 2.62 -10.03
C ILE A 6 -9.82 2.49 -11.55
N LYS A 7 -8.71 2.96 -12.15
CA LYS A 7 -8.48 2.83 -13.60
C LYS A 7 -8.40 1.36 -14.03
N GLU A 8 -7.72 0.52 -13.26
CA GLU A 8 -7.59 -0.91 -13.56
C GLU A 8 -8.91 -1.67 -13.34
N LEU A 9 -9.68 -1.35 -12.29
CA LEU A 9 -11.00 -1.93 -12.10
C LEU A 9 -11.92 -1.60 -13.29
N LYS A 10 -11.91 -0.33 -13.74
CA LYS A 10 -12.67 0.10 -14.92
C LYS A 10 -12.24 -0.61 -16.21
N SER A 11 -10.94 -0.85 -16.42
CA SER A 11 -10.44 -1.56 -17.61
C SER A 11 -10.95 -3.01 -17.67
N LYS A 12 -11.26 -3.60 -16.51
CA LYS A 12 -11.87 -4.93 -16.36
C LYS A 12 -13.41 -4.91 -16.33
N ASN A 13 -14.05 -3.78 -16.65
CA ASN A 13 -15.51 -3.57 -16.55
C ASN A 13 -16.07 -3.71 -15.12
N ILE A 14 -15.23 -3.56 -14.09
CA ILE A 14 -15.64 -3.53 -12.70
C ILE A 14 -15.84 -2.07 -12.29
N THR A 15 -17.10 -1.66 -12.13
CA THR A 15 -17.45 -0.25 -11.82
C THR A 15 -18.01 -0.06 -10.41
N LYS A 16 -18.22 -1.15 -9.67
CA LYS A 16 -18.68 -1.19 -8.27
C LYS A 16 -18.15 -2.44 -7.58
N GLY A 17 -18.14 -2.47 -6.26
CA GLY A 17 -17.71 -3.63 -5.48
C GLY A 17 -17.13 -3.25 -4.12
N LYS A 18 -16.78 -4.26 -3.32
CA LYS A 18 -16.13 -4.09 -2.03
C LYS A 18 -14.61 -4.07 -2.17
N ILE A 19 -13.93 -3.29 -1.34
CA ILE A 19 -12.47 -3.22 -1.27
C ILE A 19 -12.04 -3.48 0.17
N GLY A 20 -11.24 -4.53 0.37
CA GLY A 20 -10.66 -4.87 1.66
C GLY A 20 -9.46 -3.99 1.98
N ILE A 21 -9.32 -3.59 3.25
CA ILE A 21 -8.25 -2.70 3.73
C ILE A 21 -7.52 -3.41 4.87
N ILE A 22 -6.20 -3.59 4.72
CA ILE A 22 -5.34 -4.22 5.73
C ILE A 22 -4.26 -3.24 6.16
N GLY A 23 -4.35 -2.80 7.41
CA GLY A 23 -3.39 -1.96 8.09
C GLY A 23 -2.51 -2.73 9.08
N VAL A 24 -1.67 -2.00 9.82
CA VAL A 24 -0.80 -2.56 10.87
C VAL A 24 -1.52 -2.58 12.20
N ASN A 25 -1.76 -1.39 12.77
CA ASN A 25 -2.58 -1.13 13.94
C ASN A 25 -3.03 0.34 13.92
N ALA A 26 -4.02 0.69 14.75
CA ALA A 26 -4.57 2.04 14.79
C ALA A 26 -3.58 3.12 15.27
N ALA A 27 -2.51 2.73 15.96
CA ALA A 27 -1.48 3.65 16.47
C ALA A 27 -0.39 3.98 15.44
N THR A 28 -0.35 3.28 14.30
CA THR A 28 0.70 3.47 13.28
C THR A 28 0.30 4.59 12.32
N GLU A 29 0.63 5.82 12.69
CA GLU A 29 0.20 7.03 11.97
C GLU A 29 0.60 7.05 10.49
N SER A 30 1.81 6.58 10.15
CA SER A 30 2.24 6.52 8.74
C SER A 30 1.35 5.60 7.89
N CYS A 31 0.84 4.51 8.45
CA CYS A 31 -0.09 3.62 7.77
C CYS A 31 -1.49 4.25 7.67
N ASN A 32 -1.94 4.91 8.73
CA ASN A 32 -3.21 5.63 8.75
C ASN A 32 -3.25 6.73 7.66
N GLN A 33 -2.15 7.47 7.48
CA GLN A 33 -2.05 8.52 6.45
C GLN A 33 -2.08 7.95 5.02
N ARG A 34 -1.40 6.82 4.78
CA ARG A 34 -1.46 6.12 3.48
C ARG A 34 -2.88 5.64 3.19
N GLU A 35 -3.53 5.06 4.19
CA GLU A 35 -4.93 4.63 4.10
C GLU A 35 -5.86 5.81 3.83
N PHE A 36 -5.71 6.92 4.54
CA PHE A 36 -6.51 8.13 4.31
C PHE A 36 -6.42 8.59 2.86
N GLY A 37 -5.19 8.71 2.33
CA GLY A 37 -4.98 9.07 0.92
C GLY A 37 -5.55 8.03 -0.05
N PHE A 38 -5.50 6.74 0.31
CA PHE A 38 -6.14 5.68 -0.47
C PHE A 38 -7.66 5.83 -0.48
N ARG A 39 -8.31 5.99 0.69
CA ARG A 39 -9.75 6.18 0.85
C ARG A 39 -10.24 7.45 0.13
N ASP A 40 -9.49 8.54 0.23
CA ASP A 40 -9.83 9.81 -0.40
C ASP A 40 -9.99 9.67 -1.92
N ALA A 41 -9.12 8.87 -2.57
CA ALA A 41 -9.20 8.60 -4.00
C ALA A 41 -10.51 7.92 -4.45
N PHE A 42 -11.26 7.30 -3.53
CA PHE A 42 -12.52 6.62 -3.81
C PHE A 42 -13.76 7.45 -3.46
N LYS A 43 -13.62 8.67 -2.92
CA LYS A 43 -14.77 9.56 -2.67
C LYS A 43 -15.54 9.81 -3.97
N GLY A 44 -16.86 9.65 -3.91
CA GLY A 44 -17.74 9.78 -5.07
C GLY A 44 -17.70 8.61 -6.06
N SER A 45 -16.99 7.53 -5.76
CA SER A 45 -17.03 6.29 -6.54
C SER A 45 -18.17 5.36 -6.06
N ASN A 46 -18.49 4.35 -6.87
CA ASN A 46 -19.46 3.29 -6.51
C ASN A 46 -18.82 2.11 -5.76
N PHE A 47 -17.58 2.28 -5.28
CA PHE A 47 -16.89 1.25 -4.49
C PHE A 47 -17.12 1.47 -2.99
N THR A 48 -17.26 0.37 -2.26
CA THR A 48 -17.39 0.38 -0.81
C THR A 48 -16.09 -0.11 -0.19
N LEU A 49 -15.37 0.79 0.49
CA LEU A 49 -14.17 0.40 1.23
C LEU A 49 -14.60 -0.13 2.59
N LEU A 50 -14.22 -1.37 2.88
CA LEU A 50 -14.55 -2.02 4.14
C LEU A 50 -13.74 -1.43 5.31
N GLU A 51 -14.15 -1.81 6.52
CA GLU A 51 -13.41 -1.50 7.74
C GLU A 51 -11.99 -2.07 7.67
N THR A 52 -11.05 -1.33 8.25
CA THR A 52 -9.65 -1.73 8.27
C THR A 52 -9.46 -2.90 9.23
N GLN A 53 -8.86 -3.98 8.73
CA GLN A 53 -8.34 -5.06 9.56
C GLN A 53 -6.85 -4.83 9.85
N TYR A 54 -6.41 -5.22 11.03
CA TYR A 54 -5.06 -4.91 11.53
C TYR A 54 -4.25 -6.18 11.73
N CYS A 55 -3.21 -6.36 10.90
CA CYS A 55 -2.38 -7.56 10.93
C CYS A 55 -1.16 -7.46 11.85
N GLN A 56 -0.99 -6.34 12.58
CA GLN A 56 0.22 -6.04 13.37
C GLN A 56 1.53 -6.07 12.55
N GLY A 57 1.42 -5.89 11.24
CA GLY A 57 2.57 -5.96 10.31
C GLY A 57 3.01 -7.38 9.98
N ASP A 58 2.29 -8.40 10.45
CA ASP A 58 2.56 -9.80 10.13
C ASP A 58 1.98 -10.17 8.76
N ALA A 59 2.81 -10.75 7.89
CA ALA A 59 2.42 -11.10 6.53
C ALA A 59 1.53 -12.34 6.45
N SER A 60 1.68 -13.30 7.38
CA SER A 60 0.82 -14.48 7.44
C SER A 60 -0.59 -14.09 7.88
N VAL A 61 -0.70 -13.29 8.94
CA VAL A 61 -1.98 -12.75 9.41
C VAL A 61 -2.66 -11.92 8.33
N ALA A 62 -1.89 -11.05 7.64
CA ALA A 62 -2.41 -10.26 6.53
C ALA A 62 -2.91 -11.13 5.36
N LYS A 63 -2.23 -12.24 5.08
CA LYS A 63 -2.65 -13.18 4.03
C LYS A 63 -4.00 -13.80 4.35
N ASP A 64 -4.19 -14.27 5.58
CA ASP A 64 -5.47 -14.88 6.01
C ASP A 64 -6.62 -13.86 5.95
N MET A 65 -6.38 -12.63 6.42
CA MET A 65 -7.33 -11.52 6.30
C MET A 65 -7.66 -11.20 4.83
N ALA A 66 -6.67 -11.14 3.96
CA ALA A 66 -6.87 -10.89 2.53
C ALA A 66 -7.67 -12.02 1.88
N ALA A 67 -7.38 -13.28 2.19
CA ALA A 67 -8.13 -14.43 1.70
C ALA A 67 -9.61 -14.38 2.12
N ASN A 68 -9.89 -13.94 3.35
CA ASN A 68 -11.26 -13.73 3.82
C ASN A 68 -11.97 -12.63 3.01
N PHE A 69 -11.34 -11.47 2.80
CA PHE A 69 -11.92 -10.42 1.96
C PHE A 69 -12.20 -10.88 0.53
N ILE A 70 -11.29 -11.67 -0.05
CA ILE A 70 -11.47 -12.27 -1.38
C ILE A 70 -12.68 -13.20 -1.39
N THR A 71 -12.81 -14.06 -0.38
CA THR A 71 -13.94 -14.99 -0.23
C THR A 71 -15.27 -14.26 -0.04
N GLU A 72 -15.26 -13.10 0.63
CA GLU A 72 -16.43 -12.21 0.78
C GLU A 72 -16.80 -11.44 -0.50
N GLY A 73 -16.06 -11.64 -1.59
CA GLY A 73 -16.31 -11.03 -2.90
C GLY A 73 -15.73 -9.62 -3.05
N CYS A 74 -14.66 -9.27 -2.33
CA CYS A 74 -13.94 -8.04 -2.60
C CYS A 74 -13.28 -8.07 -3.99
N VAL A 75 -13.46 -7.01 -4.76
CA VAL A 75 -12.86 -6.85 -6.10
C VAL A 75 -11.41 -6.35 -6.01
N ALA A 76 -11.01 -5.85 -4.85
CA ALA A 76 -9.63 -5.47 -4.58
C ALA A 76 -9.30 -5.56 -3.09
N VAL A 77 -8.02 -5.70 -2.79
CA VAL A 77 -7.48 -5.64 -1.41
C VAL A 77 -6.25 -4.73 -1.39
N TYR A 78 -6.18 -3.87 -0.38
CA TYR A 78 -5.08 -2.92 -0.17
C TYR A 78 -4.28 -3.24 1.10
N GLY A 79 -2.95 -3.20 1.01
CA GLY A 79 -2.01 -3.34 2.14
C GLY A 79 -1.29 -2.03 2.47
N ALA A 80 -1.34 -1.60 3.73
CA ALA A 80 -0.80 -0.30 4.14
C ALA A 80 0.71 -0.25 4.41
N ASN A 81 1.36 -1.39 4.66
CA ASN A 81 2.81 -1.52 4.84
C ASN A 81 3.36 -2.78 4.18
N GLU A 82 4.67 -3.00 4.31
CA GLU A 82 5.42 -4.18 3.87
C GLU A 82 4.68 -5.51 4.15
N GLY A 83 4.44 -5.85 5.43
CA GLY A 83 3.81 -7.11 5.80
C GLY A 83 2.39 -7.27 5.27
N SER A 84 1.57 -6.22 5.39
CA SER A 84 0.21 -6.21 4.84
C SER A 84 0.23 -6.45 3.32
N THR A 85 1.17 -5.82 2.61
CA THR A 85 1.28 -5.89 1.14
C THR A 85 1.74 -7.26 0.66
N VAL A 86 2.72 -7.86 1.35
CA VAL A 86 3.15 -9.24 1.08
C VAL A 86 1.99 -10.21 1.27
N GLY A 87 1.23 -10.07 2.36
CA GLY A 87 0.05 -10.89 2.64
C GLY A 87 -1.02 -10.78 1.55
N VAL A 88 -1.37 -9.54 1.16
CA VAL A 88 -2.31 -9.26 0.07
C VAL A 88 -1.87 -9.90 -1.24
N GLY A 89 -0.62 -9.68 -1.67
CA GLY A 89 -0.14 -10.22 -2.93
C GLY A 89 -0.13 -11.75 -2.94
N ASN A 90 0.26 -12.38 -1.85
CA ASN A 90 0.22 -13.85 -1.74
C ASN A 90 -1.22 -14.40 -1.79
N ALA A 91 -2.16 -13.78 -1.08
CA ALA A 91 -3.56 -14.19 -1.11
C ALA A 91 -4.18 -14.07 -2.52
N VAL A 92 -3.91 -12.96 -3.22
CA VAL A 92 -4.38 -12.76 -4.60
C VAL A 92 -3.76 -13.79 -5.54
N LYS A 93 -2.45 -14.07 -5.39
CA LYS A 93 -1.76 -15.10 -6.18
C LYS A 93 -2.36 -16.49 -5.98
N GLU A 94 -2.73 -16.84 -4.75
CA GLU A 94 -3.31 -18.14 -4.40
C GLU A 94 -4.77 -18.28 -4.83
N ALA A 95 -5.54 -17.19 -4.76
CA ALA A 95 -6.93 -17.17 -5.21
C ALA A 95 -7.07 -17.52 -6.70
N LYS A 96 -6.05 -17.19 -7.52
CA LYS A 96 -6.03 -17.38 -8.98
C LYS A 96 -7.23 -16.74 -9.69
N ASP A 97 -7.93 -15.82 -9.03
CA ASP A 97 -9.03 -15.04 -9.59
C ASP A 97 -8.47 -13.76 -10.23
N LYS A 98 -8.66 -13.65 -11.55
CA LYS A 98 -8.17 -12.51 -12.34
C LYS A 98 -8.99 -11.22 -12.12
N ASN A 99 -10.12 -11.32 -11.42
CA ASN A 99 -11.01 -10.20 -11.11
C ASN A 99 -10.71 -9.53 -9.77
N VAL A 100 -9.86 -10.15 -8.95
CA VAL A 100 -9.39 -9.56 -7.70
C VAL A 100 -8.04 -8.89 -7.92
N ILE A 101 -7.92 -7.62 -7.50
CA ILE A 101 -6.69 -6.86 -7.63
C ILE A 101 -6.07 -6.57 -6.26
N GLY A 102 -4.80 -6.94 -6.07
CA GLY A 102 -3.99 -6.52 -4.93
C GLY A 102 -3.19 -5.25 -5.22
N CYS A 103 -3.04 -4.36 -4.24
CA CYS A 103 -2.05 -3.28 -4.27
C CYS A 103 -1.60 -2.94 -2.85
N GLY A 104 -0.46 -2.26 -2.70
CA GLY A 104 0.01 -1.91 -1.37
C GLY A 104 1.26 -1.04 -1.35
N SER A 105 1.95 -1.02 -0.22
CA SER A 105 3.07 -0.12 0.03
C SER A 105 4.36 -0.90 0.27
N ASP A 106 5.47 -0.17 0.19
CA ASP A 106 6.85 -0.65 0.35
C ASP A 106 7.35 -1.51 -0.82
N ALA A 107 8.63 -1.33 -1.15
CA ALA A 107 9.24 -1.78 -2.40
C ALA A 107 10.40 -2.77 -2.19
N SER A 108 10.21 -3.70 -1.25
CA SER A 108 11.10 -4.86 -1.10
C SER A 108 11.12 -5.71 -2.38
N ASP A 109 12.14 -6.56 -2.50
CA ASP A 109 12.24 -7.49 -3.63
C ASP A 109 11.08 -8.49 -3.66
N MET A 110 10.52 -8.83 -2.50
CA MET A 110 9.31 -9.66 -2.39
C MET A 110 8.11 -8.95 -3.03
N ASN A 111 7.83 -7.71 -2.65
CA ASN A 111 6.73 -6.93 -3.22
C ASN A 111 6.92 -6.65 -4.71
N LYS A 112 8.14 -6.34 -5.15
CA LYS A 112 8.47 -6.21 -6.58
C LYS A 112 8.24 -7.52 -7.34
N SER A 113 8.61 -8.66 -6.77
CA SER A 113 8.35 -9.98 -7.37
C SER A 113 6.85 -10.24 -7.53
N LEU A 114 6.05 -9.88 -6.52
CA LEU A 114 4.59 -9.97 -6.58
C LEU A 114 4.00 -9.06 -7.68
N VAL A 115 4.53 -7.85 -7.87
CA VAL A 115 4.17 -6.98 -9.00
C VAL A 115 4.58 -7.61 -10.35
N LYS A 116 5.80 -8.12 -10.49
CA LYS A 116 6.28 -8.80 -11.71
C LYS A 116 5.37 -9.97 -12.09
N SER A 117 4.94 -10.76 -11.11
CA SER A 117 4.04 -11.90 -11.30
C SER A 117 2.59 -11.51 -11.64
N GLY A 118 2.21 -10.25 -11.42
CA GLY A 118 0.85 -9.76 -11.60
C GLY A 118 -0.08 -9.99 -10.40
N ALA A 119 0.44 -10.51 -9.29
CA ALA A 119 -0.32 -10.69 -8.05
C ALA A 119 -0.62 -9.35 -7.35
N LEU A 120 0.25 -8.35 -7.55
CA LEU A 120 0.00 -6.96 -7.19
C LEU A 120 -0.05 -6.12 -8.47
N LEU A 121 -1.03 -5.23 -8.57
CA LEU A 121 -1.11 -4.23 -9.64
C LEU A 121 0.06 -3.25 -9.57
N CYS A 122 0.29 -2.72 -8.37
CA CYS A 122 1.33 -1.74 -8.11
C CYS A 122 1.66 -1.68 -6.62
N ILE A 123 2.82 -1.08 -6.32
CA ILE A 123 3.25 -0.77 -4.96
C ILE A 123 3.70 0.69 -4.83
N MET A 124 3.47 1.30 -3.68
CA MET A 124 4.01 2.62 -3.36
C MET A 124 5.40 2.49 -2.75
N ALA A 125 6.42 2.98 -3.45
CA ALA A 125 7.78 3.05 -2.97
C ALA A 125 8.04 4.38 -2.25
N GLN A 126 8.55 4.29 -1.04
CA GLN A 126 9.11 5.42 -0.29
C GLN A 126 10.60 5.57 -0.63
N ASN A 127 11.24 6.61 -0.09
CA ASN A 127 12.68 6.84 -0.26
C ASN A 127 13.44 6.69 1.08
N PRO A 128 13.63 5.46 1.59
CA PRO A 128 14.27 5.23 2.88
C PRO A 128 15.73 5.73 2.92
N TYR A 129 16.44 5.71 1.79
CA TYR A 129 17.78 6.28 1.70
C TYR A 129 17.77 7.79 1.97
N LYS A 130 16.88 8.54 1.29
CA LYS A 130 16.73 9.98 1.52
C LYS A 130 16.22 10.28 2.94
N MET A 131 15.31 9.48 3.48
CA MET A 131 14.87 9.60 4.88
C MET A 131 16.04 9.50 5.85
N GLY A 132 16.87 8.45 5.71
CA GLY A 132 18.06 8.25 6.54
C GLY A 132 19.09 9.37 6.37
N TYR A 133 19.38 9.75 5.12
CA TYR A 133 20.33 10.81 4.79
C TYR A 133 19.90 12.16 5.38
N GLU A 134 18.67 12.60 5.12
CA GLU A 134 18.16 13.89 5.63
C GLU A 134 18.01 13.88 7.16
N GLY A 135 17.69 12.73 7.75
CA GLY A 135 17.67 12.54 9.21
C GLY A 135 19.05 12.76 9.84
N VAL A 136 20.08 12.04 9.34
CA VAL A 136 21.46 12.17 9.85
C VAL A 136 22.01 13.58 9.59
N LYS A 137 21.79 14.12 8.39
CA LYS A 137 22.18 15.49 8.03
C LYS A 137 21.55 16.53 8.97
N SER A 138 20.28 16.36 9.33
CA SER A 138 19.61 17.25 10.30
C SER A 138 20.20 17.12 11.70
N ALA A 139 20.51 15.90 12.15
CA ALA A 139 21.15 15.68 13.45
C ALA A 139 22.55 16.34 13.52
N VAL A 140 23.36 16.21 12.46
CA VAL A 140 24.68 16.85 12.38
C VAL A 140 24.57 18.38 12.47
N LYS A 141 23.59 18.99 11.78
CA LYS A 141 23.34 20.44 11.88
C LYS A 141 23.04 20.90 13.30
N VAL A 142 22.18 20.17 14.01
CA VAL A 142 21.84 20.48 15.42
C VAL A 142 23.08 20.41 16.30
N LEU A 143 23.92 19.37 16.13
CA LEU A 143 25.16 19.22 16.89
C LEU A 143 26.18 20.33 16.61
N ALA A 144 26.14 20.91 15.40
CA ALA A 144 26.96 22.06 15.02
C ALA A 144 26.37 23.42 15.48
N GLY A 145 25.23 23.43 16.18
CA GLY A 145 24.54 24.66 16.60
C GLY A 145 23.80 25.37 15.46
N GLU A 146 23.62 24.73 14.31
CA GLU A 146 22.88 25.27 13.17
C GLU A 146 21.37 25.07 13.33
N LYS A 147 20.58 25.93 12.65
CA LYS A 147 19.13 25.76 12.55
C LYS A 147 18.78 24.72 11.48
N VAL A 148 17.90 23.78 11.83
CA VAL A 148 17.29 22.86 10.85
C VAL A 148 16.14 23.57 10.15
N SER A 149 16.24 23.66 8.82
CA SER A 149 15.19 24.18 7.95
C SER A 149 15.26 23.45 6.59
N PRO A 150 14.10 23.11 5.99
CA PRO A 150 12.75 23.27 6.53
C PRO A 150 12.43 22.31 7.68
N ALA A 151 11.39 22.61 8.46
CA ALA A 151 10.92 21.75 9.57
C ALA A 151 10.29 20.43 9.07
N TYR A 152 9.81 20.42 7.82
CA TYR A 152 9.28 19.24 7.14
C TYR A 152 10.03 19.04 5.83
N VAL A 153 10.51 17.81 5.60
CA VAL A 153 11.22 17.41 4.39
C VAL A 153 10.42 16.31 3.71
N ASP A 154 9.87 16.59 2.53
CA ASP A 154 9.27 15.56 1.69
C ASP A 154 10.38 14.70 1.07
N THR A 155 10.39 13.42 1.45
CA THR A 155 11.35 12.44 0.92
C THR A 155 10.94 11.85 -0.42
N GLY A 156 9.74 12.17 -0.88
CA GLY A 156 9.16 11.69 -2.12
C GLY A 156 8.61 10.28 -2.00
N VAL A 157 7.63 10.00 -2.86
CA VAL A 157 7.06 8.67 -3.10
C VAL A 157 6.92 8.44 -4.59
N SER A 158 7.03 7.19 -5.02
CA SER A 158 6.73 6.77 -6.39
C SER A 158 5.80 5.56 -6.39
N ILE A 159 5.08 5.36 -7.49
CA ILE A 159 4.33 4.13 -7.72
C ILE A 159 5.17 3.25 -8.65
N ILE A 160 5.43 2.02 -8.22
CA ILE A 160 6.09 1.00 -9.02
C ILE A 160 5.02 0.06 -9.56
N THR A 161 5.01 -0.10 -10.87
CA THR A 161 4.18 -1.02 -11.62
C THR A 161 5.05 -2.04 -12.34
N LYS A 162 4.42 -2.99 -13.05
CA LYS A 162 5.15 -3.99 -13.81
C LYS A 162 6.03 -3.41 -14.93
N SER A 163 5.69 -2.24 -15.49
CA SER A 163 6.53 -1.60 -16.52
C SER A 163 7.81 -0.97 -15.98
N ASP A 164 7.91 -0.79 -14.66
CA ASP A 164 9.05 -0.17 -14.00
C ASP A 164 10.11 -1.21 -13.54
N LEU A 165 9.89 -2.50 -13.83
CA LEU A 165 10.52 -3.66 -13.16
C LEU A 165 11.08 -4.71 -14.13
#